data_AF-A0A934H756-F1
#
_entry.id   AF-A0A934H756-F1
#
_cell.length_a   1.000
_cell.length_b   1.000
_cell.length_c   1.000
_cell.angle_alpha   90.00
_cell.angle_beta   90.00
_cell.angle_gamma   90.00
#
_symmetry.space_group_name_H-M   'P 1'
#
loop_
_entity.id
_entity.type
_entity.pdbx_description
1 polymer ?
#
loop_
_entity_poly.entity_id
_entity_poly.type
_entity_poly.pdbx_seq_one_letter_code
_entity_poly.pdbx_strand_id
1 'polypeptide(L)'
;MTNGQTQSTNQNKAKWILDVLIFLGFLIAMEPGGTGLPIHEWFTLAALATTVIHLLLNWDWLTQITRRLLGKISGRTRTNYILNWLLFIDGILLMLSGILISRVAVPALGFELPEAFAWRRLHDISANFGLILLGLHTALHWSWIVNAFNAYIVQAIARIIFKKDVTA
;
A
#
# COMPACT_ATOMS: atom_id res chain seq x y z
N MET A 1 -1.78 35.14 -1.57
CA MET A 1 -2.16 33.79 -1.07
C MET A 1 -1.94 32.78 -2.20
N THR A 2 -0.71 32.29 -2.48
CA THR A 2 -0.50 31.54 -3.75
C THR A 2 0.51 30.38 -3.75
N ASN A 3 1.40 30.23 -2.76
CA ASN A 3 2.40 29.13 -2.77
C ASN A 3 2.10 27.98 -1.80
N GLY A 4 1.39 28.24 -0.69
CA GLY A 4 1.13 27.22 0.33
C GLY A 4 0.00 26.23 0.00
N GLN A 5 -1.02 26.65 -0.76
CA GLN A 5 -2.16 25.79 -1.09
C GLN A 5 -1.91 24.87 -2.30
N THR A 6 -1.04 25.28 -3.23
CA THR A 6 -0.62 24.50 -4.40
C THR A 6 0.37 23.38 -4.04
N GLN A 7 1.26 23.60 -3.06
CA GLN A 7 2.15 22.55 -2.56
C GLN A 7 1.40 21.43 -1.83
N SER A 8 0.44 21.77 -0.95
CA SER A 8 -0.31 20.77 -0.18
C SER A 8 -1.20 19.88 -1.06
N THR A 9 -1.81 20.44 -2.11
CA THR A 9 -2.62 19.67 -3.06
C THR A 9 -1.80 18.73 -3.93
N ASN A 10 -0.61 19.15 -4.38
CA ASN A 10 0.30 18.27 -5.14
C ASN A 10 0.86 17.14 -4.28
N GLN A 11 1.20 17.42 -3.02
CA GLN A 11 1.64 16.39 -2.07
C GLN A 11 0.54 15.36 -1.77
N ASN A 12 -0.71 15.81 -1.60
CA ASN A 12 -1.83 14.90 -1.39
C ASN A 12 -2.10 14.01 -2.61
N LYS A 13 -1.97 14.54 -3.83
CA LYS A 13 -2.04 13.73 -5.06
C LYS A 13 -0.93 12.68 -5.12
N ALA A 14 0.31 13.06 -4.81
CA ALA A 14 1.44 12.13 -4.81
C ALA A 14 1.23 10.98 -3.80
N LYS A 15 0.77 11.29 -2.59
CA LYS A 15 0.41 10.28 -1.58
C LYS A 15 -0.68 9.33 -2.10
N TRP A 16 -1.73 9.88 -2.69
CA TRP A 16 -2.83 9.06 -3.22
C TRP A 16 -2.39 8.14 -4.36
N ILE A 17 -1.56 8.63 -5.28
CA ILE A 17 -0.97 7.80 -6.35
C ILE A 17 -0.10 6.70 -5.74
N LEU A 18 0.70 7.02 -4.73
CA LEU A 18 1.56 6.06 -4.05
C LEU A 18 0.74 4.96 -3.38
N ASP A 19 -0.40 5.30 -2.76
CA ASP A 19 -1.31 4.33 -2.15
C ASP A 19 -1.89 3.36 -3.20
N VAL A 20 -2.30 3.88 -4.36
CA VAL A 20 -2.77 3.06 -5.48
C VAL A 20 -1.66 2.16 -6.03
N LEU A 21 -0.44 2.68 -6.18
CA LEU A 21 0.71 1.89 -6.66
C LEU A 21 1.06 0.78 -5.70
N ILE A 22 1.07 1.04 -4.39
CA ILE A 22 1.32 0.03 -3.36
C ILE A 22 0.21 -1.02 -3.38
N PHE A 23 -1.06 -0.61 -3.47
CA PHE A 23 -2.20 -1.53 -3.53
C PHE A 23 -2.12 -2.46 -4.75
N LEU A 24 -1.96 -1.91 -5.96
CA LEU A 24 -1.85 -2.71 -7.17
C LEU A 24 -0.58 -3.56 -7.18
N GLY A 25 0.53 -2.99 -6.70
CA GLY A 25 1.79 -3.71 -6.60
C GLY A 25 1.71 -4.90 -5.65
N PHE A 26 1.02 -4.75 -4.51
CA PHE A 26 0.76 -5.87 -3.62
C PHE A 26 -0.02 -7.00 -4.33
N LEU A 27 -1.09 -6.66 -5.06
CA LEU A 27 -1.88 -7.67 -5.79
C LEU A 27 -1.06 -8.39 -6.87
N ILE A 28 -0.18 -7.69 -7.57
CA ILE A 28 0.74 -8.29 -8.55
C ILE A 28 1.75 -9.22 -7.83
N ALA A 29 2.29 -8.79 -6.68
CA ALA A 29 3.24 -9.59 -5.91
C ALA A 29 2.65 -10.91 -5.40
N MET A 30 1.33 -10.98 -5.18
CA MET A 30 0.62 -12.19 -4.73
C MET A 30 0.57 -13.30 -5.78
N GLU A 31 0.99 -13.04 -7.03
CA GLU A 31 1.02 -14.00 -8.12
C GLU A 31 2.48 -14.19 -8.62
N PRO A 32 3.33 -14.91 -7.87
CA PRO A 32 4.70 -15.17 -8.31
C PRO A 32 4.78 -16.14 -9.49
N GLY A 33 3.71 -16.91 -9.78
CA GLY A 33 3.68 -17.91 -10.85
C GLY A 33 3.72 -17.33 -12.25
N GLY A 34 3.02 -16.23 -12.49
CA GLY A 34 2.94 -15.54 -13.78
C GLY A 34 4.01 -14.49 -13.99
N THR A 35 4.65 -14.01 -12.92
CA THR A 35 5.84 -13.13 -13.02
C THR A 35 7.15 -13.91 -13.09
N GLY A 36 7.22 -15.08 -12.44
CA GLY A 36 8.44 -15.85 -12.27
C GLY A 36 9.32 -15.30 -11.14
N LEU A 37 10.13 -16.18 -10.56
CA LEU A 37 10.88 -15.89 -9.32
C LEU A 37 11.82 -14.67 -9.41
N PRO A 38 12.65 -14.49 -10.47
CA PRO A 38 13.51 -13.31 -10.56
C PRO A 38 12.74 -11.99 -10.56
N ILE A 39 11.64 -11.92 -11.32
CA ILE A 39 10.84 -10.71 -11.43
C ILE A 39 10.14 -10.44 -10.10
N HIS A 40 9.54 -11.45 -9.48
CA HIS A 40 8.89 -11.33 -8.18
C HIS A 40 9.84 -10.76 -7.11
N GLU A 41 11.07 -11.27 -7.00
CA GLU A 41 12.02 -10.81 -5.99
C GLU A 41 12.49 -9.36 -6.22
N TRP A 42 12.88 -9.00 -7.44
CA TRP A 42 13.27 -7.62 -7.74
C TRP A 42 12.12 -6.64 -7.60
N PHE A 43 10.93 -7.03 -8.04
CA PHE A 43 9.72 -6.24 -7.92
C PHE A 43 9.34 -5.99 -6.46
N THR A 44 9.39 -7.02 -5.61
CA THR A 44 9.08 -6.89 -4.18
C THR A 44 10.12 -6.08 -3.41
N LEU A 45 11.40 -6.13 -3.80
CA LEU A 45 12.41 -5.20 -3.27
C LEU A 45 12.11 -3.73 -3.64
N ALA A 46 11.69 -3.47 -4.87
CA ALA A 46 11.26 -2.12 -5.26
C ALA A 46 9.97 -1.69 -4.53
N ALA A 47 9.03 -2.61 -4.32
CA ALA A 47 7.82 -2.37 -3.55
C ALA A 47 8.12 -2.08 -2.08
N LEU A 48 9.12 -2.74 -1.48
CA LEU A 48 9.61 -2.44 -0.14
C LEU A 48 10.12 -0.99 -0.05
N ALA A 49 11.00 -0.58 -0.96
CA ALA A 49 11.49 0.80 -1.00
C ALA A 49 10.35 1.82 -1.14
N THR A 50 9.38 1.53 -2.02
CA THR A 50 8.17 2.34 -2.23
C THR A 50 7.33 2.46 -0.96
N THR A 51 7.17 1.35 -0.23
CA THR A 51 6.40 1.29 1.02
C THR A 51 7.10 2.08 2.13
N VAL A 52 8.43 1.99 2.24
CA VAL A 52 9.22 2.81 3.18
C VAL A 52 9.04 4.29 2.89
N ILE A 53 9.11 4.70 1.62
CA ILE A 53 8.84 6.10 1.21
C ILE A 53 7.43 6.52 1.61
N HIS A 54 6.42 5.68 1.38
CA HIS A 54 5.04 5.94 1.80
C HIS A 54 4.92 6.17 3.31
N LEU A 55 5.57 5.33 4.12
CA LEU A 55 5.55 5.45 5.58
C LEU A 55 6.25 6.74 6.05
N LEU A 56 7.38 7.10 5.46
CA LEU A 56 8.11 8.34 5.78
C LEU A 56 7.29 9.58 5.42
N LEU A 57 6.66 9.60 4.23
CA LEU A 57 5.78 10.70 3.80
C LEU A 57 4.54 10.84 4.69
N ASN A 58 4.13 9.77 5.37
CA ASN A 58 2.97 9.73 6.25
C ASN A 58 3.35 9.60 7.74
N TRP A 59 4.59 9.92 8.11
CA TRP A 59 5.09 9.77 9.48
C TRP A 59 4.29 10.59 10.51
N ASP A 60 3.98 11.85 10.20
CA ASP A 60 3.18 12.71 11.08
C ASP A 60 1.77 12.16 11.31
N TRP A 61 1.18 11.55 10.29
CA TRP A 61 -0.12 10.90 10.40
C TRP A 61 -0.03 9.66 11.29
N LEU A 62 1.00 8.83 11.11
CA LEU A 62 1.24 7.64 11.91
C LEU A 62 1.41 7.98 13.40
N THR A 63 2.21 9.00 13.70
CA THR A 63 2.45 9.45 15.08
C THR A 63 1.18 10.04 15.71
N GLN A 64 0.42 10.85 14.97
CA GLN A 64 -0.83 11.43 15.45
C GLN A 64 -1.88 10.37 15.76
N ILE A 65 -2.02 9.37 14.89
CA ILE A 65 -2.99 8.31 15.12
C ILE A 65 -2.56 7.42 16.30
N THR A 66 -1.27 7.16 16.46
CA THR A 66 -0.74 6.45 17.62
C THR A 66 -1.03 7.17 18.93
N ARG A 67 -0.96 8.51 18.96
CA ARG A 67 -1.35 9.29 20.14
C ARG A 67 -2.84 9.23 20.44
N ARG A 68 -3.69 9.17 19.40
CA ARG A 68 -5.15 9.10 19.56
C ARG A 68 -5.64 7.78 20.16
N LEU A 69 -4.82 6.74 20.22
CA LEU A 69 -5.13 5.48 20.91
C LEU A 69 -5.48 5.65 22.38
N LEU A 70 -4.83 6.61 23.04
CA LEU A 70 -4.97 6.83 24.47
C LEU A 70 -6.23 7.66 24.81
N GLY A 71 -6.97 8.09 23.78
CA GLY A 71 -8.19 8.88 23.91
C GLY A 71 -9.47 8.07 23.69
N LYS A 72 -10.61 8.69 24.00
CA LYS A 72 -11.93 8.13 23.67
C LYS A 72 -12.19 8.28 22.17
N ILE A 73 -12.14 7.17 21.42
CA ILE A 73 -12.41 7.11 19.98
C ILE A 73 -13.62 6.21 19.67
N SER A 74 -14.28 6.46 18.55
CA SER A 74 -15.40 5.63 18.09
C SER A 74 -14.96 4.19 17.79
N GLY A 75 -15.87 3.23 17.90
CA GLY A 75 -15.58 1.82 17.57
C GLY A 75 -15.02 1.62 16.16
N ARG A 76 -15.60 2.31 15.16
CA ARG A 76 -15.11 2.26 13.77
C ARG A 76 -13.68 2.77 13.63
N THR A 77 -13.34 3.86 14.32
CA THR A 77 -11.98 4.41 14.35
C THR A 77 -11.00 3.42 14.96
N ARG A 78 -11.41 2.73 16.03
CA ARG A 78 -10.59 1.70 16.69
C ARG A 78 -10.35 0.48 15.81
N THR A 79 -11.37 -0.02 15.11
CA THR A 79 -11.22 -1.15 14.17
C THR A 79 -10.30 -0.80 13.01
N ASN A 80 -10.48 0.37 12.38
CA ASN A 80 -9.59 0.84 11.30
C ASN A 80 -8.15 0.94 11.79
N TYR A 81 -7.97 1.44 13.01
CA TYR A 81 -6.65 1.54 13.62
C TYR A 81 -5.98 0.19 13.84
N ILE A 82 -6.68 -0.76 14.47
CA ILE A 82 -6.15 -2.12 14.70
C ILE A 82 -5.76 -2.76 13.37
N LEU A 83 -6.62 -2.62 12.36
CA LEU A 83 -6.38 -3.17 11.03
C LEU A 83 -5.13 -2.58 10.36
N ASN A 84 -4.91 -1.26 10.50
CA ASN A 84 -3.70 -0.61 9.98
C ASN A 84 -2.43 -1.12 10.68
N TRP A 85 -2.47 -1.38 11.99
CA TRP A 85 -1.33 -1.98 12.69
C TRP A 85 -1.08 -3.43 12.30
N LEU A 86 -2.14 -4.21 12.13
CA LEU A 86 -2.00 -5.57 11.65
C LEU A 86 -1.37 -5.58 10.26
N LEU A 87 -1.82 -4.71 9.34
CA LEU A 87 -1.20 -4.55 8.02
C LEU A 87 0.26 -4.12 8.11
N PHE A 88 0.59 -3.19 9.00
CA PHE A 88 1.95 -2.72 9.18
C PHE A 88 2.88 -3.83 9.70
N ILE A 89 2.46 -4.53 10.76
CA ILE A 89 3.24 -5.62 11.35
C ILE A 89 3.39 -6.78 10.36
N ASP A 90 2.29 -7.19 9.74
CA ASP A 90 2.32 -8.27 8.75
C ASP A 90 3.17 -7.90 7.53
N GLY A 91 3.09 -6.66 7.06
CA GLY A 91 3.95 -6.16 5.98
C GLY A 91 5.44 -6.23 6.33
N ILE A 92 5.84 -5.93 7.58
CA ILE A 92 7.22 -6.11 8.03
C ILE A 92 7.61 -7.58 7.97
N LEU A 93 6.77 -8.48 8.51
CA LEU A 93 7.03 -9.92 8.51
C LEU A 93 7.14 -10.47 7.08
N LEU A 94 6.22 -10.09 6.20
CA LEU A 94 6.18 -10.49 4.80
C LEU A 94 7.43 -10.07 4.04
N MET A 95 7.82 -8.79 4.16
CA MET A 95 8.99 -8.23 3.47
C MET A 95 10.29 -8.81 4.03
N LEU A 96 10.44 -8.88 5.35
CA LEU A 96 11.64 -9.42 5.98
C LEU A 96 11.82 -10.90 5.64
N SER A 97 10.77 -11.71 5.80
CA SER A 97 10.83 -13.13 5.43
C SER A 97 11.09 -13.31 3.94
N GLY A 98 10.54 -12.46 3.07
CA GLY A 98 10.78 -12.46 1.61
C GLY A 98 12.24 -12.21 1.24
N ILE A 99 12.87 -11.21 1.86
CA ILE A 99 14.31 -10.96 1.72
C ILE A 99 15.11 -12.18 2.18
N LEU A 100 14.75 -12.77 3.31
CA LEU A 100 15.49 -13.88 3.91
C LEU A 100 15.38 -15.21 3.13
N ILE A 101 14.36 -15.36 2.28
CA ILE A 101 14.20 -16.51 1.39
C ILE A 101 14.57 -16.22 -0.06
N SER A 102 15.09 -15.02 -0.36
CA SER A 102 15.43 -14.62 -1.73
C SER A 102 16.55 -15.51 -2.29
N ARG A 103 16.33 -16.02 -3.50
CA ARG A 103 17.25 -16.91 -4.21
C ARG A 103 17.93 -16.23 -5.40
N VAL A 104 17.43 -15.09 -5.82
CA VAL A 104 17.89 -14.38 -7.02
C VAL A 104 18.38 -12.98 -6.66
N ALA A 105 17.53 -12.12 -6.11
CA ALA A 105 17.84 -10.71 -5.96
C ALA A 105 18.89 -10.46 -4.86
N VAL A 106 18.75 -11.07 -3.69
CA VAL A 106 19.72 -10.90 -2.59
C VAL A 106 21.08 -11.53 -2.91
N PRO A 107 21.17 -12.77 -3.45
CA PRO A 107 22.44 -13.31 -3.93
C PRO A 107 23.09 -12.47 -5.04
N ALA A 108 22.30 -11.90 -5.96
CA ALA A 108 22.82 -11.01 -7.00
C ALA A 108 23.42 -9.70 -6.44
N LEU A 109 23.05 -9.31 -5.22
CA LEU A 109 23.66 -8.18 -4.49
C LEU A 109 24.93 -8.58 -3.71
N GLY A 110 25.35 -9.86 -3.78
CA GLY A 110 26.56 -10.37 -3.14
C GLY A 110 26.37 -10.89 -1.71
N PHE A 111 25.13 -11.11 -1.28
CA PHE A 111 24.83 -11.64 0.06
C PHE A 111 24.40 -13.11 0.00
N GLU A 112 25.01 -13.93 0.85
CA GLU A 112 24.59 -15.32 1.05
C GLU A 112 23.78 -15.43 2.34
N LEU A 113 22.54 -15.92 2.22
CA LEU A 113 21.65 -16.12 3.37
C LEU A 113 21.40 -17.61 3.57
N PRO A 114 21.45 -18.11 4.82
CA PRO A 114 21.14 -19.50 5.10
C PRO A 114 19.65 -19.77 4.84
N GLU A 115 19.35 -20.78 4.01
CA GLU A 115 17.97 -21.22 3.81
C GLU A 115 17.42 -21.82 5.10
N ALA A 116 16.48 -21.13 5.73
CA ALA A 116 15.73 -21.68 6.85
C ALA A 116 14.26 -21.87 6.46
N PHE A 117 13.77 -23.11 6.59
CA PHE A 117 12.39 -23.49 6.33
C PHE A 117 11.36 -22.62 7.09
N ALA A 118 11.73 -22.15 8.29
CA ALA A 118 10.88 -21.28 9.09
C ALA A 118 10.55 -19.95 8.39
N TRP A 119 11.50 -19.33 7.67
CA TRP A 119 11.26 -18.07 6.96
C TRP A 119 10.31 -18.26 5.79
N ARG A 120 10.43 -19.37 5.07
CA ARG A 120 9.50 -19.69 3.98
C ARG A 120 8.07 -19.84 4.48
N ARG A 121 7.91 -20.62 5.56
CA ARG A 121 6.60 -20.80 6.18
C ARG A 121 6.02 -19.49 6.72
N LEU A 122 6.85 -18.65 7.35
CA LEU A 122 6.42 -17.33 7.82
C LEU A 122 5.97 -16.45 6.65
N HIS A 123 6.75 -16.43 5.56
CA HIS A 123 6.41 -15.68 4.36
C HIS A 123 5.06 -16.11 3.77
N ASP A 124 4.83 -17.43 3.62
CA ASP A 124 3.58 -17.95 3.08
C ASP A 124 2.37 -17.64 4.00
N ILE A 125 2.55 -17.72 5.32
CA ILE A 125 1.50 -17.36 6.28
C ILE A 125 1.20 -15.86 6.21
N SER A 126 2.24 -15.02 6.24
CA SER A 126 2.08 -13.57 6.14
C SER A 126 1.49 -13.14 4.81
N ALA A 127 1.86 -13.75 3.68
CA ALA A 127 1.29 -13.40 2.38
C ALA A 127 -0.23 -13.64 2.35
N ASN A 128 -0.66 -14.81 2.84
CA ASN A 128 -2.09 -15.14 2.93
C ASN A 128 -2.82 -14.24 3.92
N PHE A 129 -2.22 -13.98 5.08
CA PHE A 129 -2.83 -13.14 6.10
C PHE A 129 -2.93 -11.68 5.63
N GLY A 130 -1.89 -11.14 5.03
CA GLY A 130 -1.83 -9.82 4.42
C GLY A 130 -2.91 -9.62 3.36
N LEU A 131 -3.15 -10.61 2.49
CA LEU A 131 -4.23 -10.55 1.51
C LEU A 131 -5.61 -10.41 2.17
N ILE A 132 -5.87 -11.18 3.24
CA ILE A 132 -7.12 -11.08 4.01
C ILE A 132 -7.23 -9.70 4.67
N LEU A 133 -6.18 -9.23 5.33
CA LEU A 133 -6.16 -7.92 5.97
C LEU A 133 -6.39 -6.79 4.97
N LEU A 134 -5.76 -6.86 3.79
CA LEU A 134 -5.94 -5.87 2.73
C LEU A 134 -7.36 -5.87 2.19
N GLY A 135 -7.97 -7.05 2.02
CA GLY A 135 -9.37 -7.20 1.64
C GLY A 135 -10.31 -6.55 2.67
N LEU A 136 -10.13 -6.85 3.96
CA LEU A 136 -10.89 -6.24 5.05
C LEU A 136 -10.71 -4.71 5.10
N HIS A 137 -9.49 -4.23 4.89
CA HIS A 137 -9.17 -2.81 4.89
C HIS A 137 -9.90 -2.10 3.74
N THR A 138 -9.83 -2.68 2.54
CA THR A 138 -10.53 -2.19 1.36
C THR A 138 -12.04 -2.16 1.57
N ALA A 139 -12.62 -3.22 2.14
CA ALA A 139 -14.05 -3.31 2.43
C ALA A 139 -14.49 -2.23 3.45
N LEU A 140 -13.70 -1.97 4.49
CA LEU A 140 -13.98 -0.94 5.50
C LEU A 140 -14.05 0.48 4.91
N HIS A 141 -13.30 0.70 3.82
CA HIS A 141 -13.19 1.97 3.11
C HIS A 141 -14.01 2.02 1.81
N TRP A 142 -14.80 0.99 1.49
CA TRP A 142 -15.51 0.85 0.22
C TRP A 142 -16.37 2.06 -0.15
N SER A 143 -17.13 2.59 0.82
CA SER A 143 -17.98 3.76 0.59
C SER A 143 -17.18 5.00 0.18
N TRP A 144 -15.99 5.20 0.77
CA TRP A 144 -15.10 6.29 0.39
C TRP A 144 -14.49 6.05 -0.99
N ILE A 145 -14.08 4.82 -1.31
CA ILE A 145 -13.52 4.45 -2.61
C ILE A 145 -14.52 4.74 -3.73
N VAL A 146 -15.77 4.29 -3.59
CA VAL A 146 -16.83 4.53 -4.58
C VAL A 146 -17.10 6.03 -4.76
N ASN A 147 -17.15 6.79 -3.66
CA ASN A 147 -17.34 8.24 -3.72
C ASN A 147 -16.16 8.96 -4.41
N ALA A 148 -14.92 8.56 -4.10
CA ALA A 148 -13.73 9.10 -4.75
C ALA A 148 -13.73 8.76 -6.25
N PHE A 149 -14.06 7.52 -6.62
CA PHE A 149 -14.15 7.11 -8.02
C PHE A 149 -15.19 7.95 -8.79
N ASN A 150 -16.38 8.14 -8.22
CA ASN A 150 -17.41 8.97 -8.83
C ASN A 150 -16.96 10.43 -9.00
N ALA A 151 -16.32 11.00 -7.96
CA ALA A 151 -15.88 12.39 -7.99
C ALA A 151 -14.72 12.65 -8.95
N TYR A 152 -13.75 11.74 -9.03
CA TYR A 152 -12.51 11.97 -9.79
C TYR A 152 -12.49 11.36 -11.19
N ILE A 153 -13.17 10.23 -11.41
CA ILE A 153 -13.18 9.54 -12.70
C ILE A 153 -14.45 9.86 -13.48
N VAL A 154 -15.62 9.54 -12.91
CA VAL A 154 -16.91 9.68 -13.62
C VAL A 154 -17.19 11.14 -13.98
N GLN A 155 -17.07 12.06 -13.02
CA GLN A 155 -17.28 13.48 -13.28
C GLN A 155 -16.22 14.08 -14.22
N ALA A 156 -14.98 13.60 -14.20
CA ALA A 156 -13.94 14.08 -15.11
C ALA A 156 -14.22 13.65 -16.55
N ILE A 157 -14.61 12.39 -16.76
CA ILE A 157 -15.00 11.87 -18.08
C ILE A 157 -16.25 12.60 -18.59
N ALA A 158 -17.27 12.75 -17.75
CA ALA A 158 -18.49 13.49 -18.09
C ALA A 158 -18.17 14.93 -18.51
N ARG A 159 -17.29 15.64 -17.79
CA ARG A 159 -16.86 16.99 -18.16
C ARG A 159 -16.12 17.03 -19.49
N ILE A 160 -15.33 16.03 -19.84
CA ILE A 160 -14.63 15.98 -21.14
C ILE A 160 -15.62 15.74 -22.29
N ILE A 161 -16.57 14.83 -22.09
CA ILE A 161 -17.56 14.45 -23.11
C ILE A 161 -18.57 15.59 -23.31
N PHE A 162 -19.26 16.02 -22.25
CA PHE A 162 -20.36 16.99 -22.35
C PHE A 162 -19.91 18.44 -22.53
N LYS A 163 -18.64 18.79 -22.25
CA LYS A 163 -18.11 20.13 -22.61
C LYS A 163 -17.91 20.27 -24.12
N LYS A 164 -17.72 19.16 -24.84
CA LYS A 164 -17.53 19.16 -26.30
C LYS A 164 -18.79 19.57 -27.05
N ASP A 165 -19.97 19.28 -26.49
CA ASP A 165 -21.27 19.53 -27.10
C ASP A 165 -21.76 20.99 -26.98
N VAL A 166 -21.10 21.82 -26.16
CA VAL A 166 -21.48 23.24 -25.95
C VAL A 166 -20.65 24.19 -26.84
N THR A 167 -19.61 23.69 -27.50
CA THR A 167 -18.69 24.49 -28.34
C THR A 167 -18.69 24.10 -29.82
N ALA A 168 -19.62 23.26 -30.27
CA ALA A 168 -19.86 22.92 -31.67
C ALA A 168 -21.16 23.57 -32.15
#